data_AF-A0A520Y3F9-F1
#
_entry.id   AF-A0A520Y3F9-F1
#
_cell.length_a   1.000
_cell.length_b   1.000
_cell.length_c   1.000
_cell.angle_alpha   90.00
_cell.angle_beta   90.00
_cell.angle_gamma   90.00
#
_symmetry.space_group_name_H-M   'P 1'
#
loop_
_entity.id
_entity.type
_entity.pdbx_description
1 polymer ?
#
loop_
_entity_poly.entity_id
_entity_poly.type
_entity_poly.pdbx_seq_one_letter_code
_entity_poly.pdbx_strand_id
1 'polypeptide(L)' 'MQRFIDNTGVGGFPNVNDADGSIWRDFGIGYQPAFVFVDAEGNQTTTGALKEDKIQENIDELF' A
#
# COMPACT_ATOMS: atom_id res chain seq x y z
N MET A 1 11.41 -8.00 -8.82
CA MET A 1 10.14 -7.28 -8.91
C MET A 1 9.26 -7.77 -10.05
N GLN A 2 9.71 -7.74 -11.31
CA GLN A 2 8.85 -8.08 -12.47
C GLN A 2 8.11 -9.42 -12.37
N ARG A 3 8.83 -10.51 -12.05
CA ARG A 3 8.21 -11.85 -11.88
C ARG A 3 7.05 -11.86 -10.87
N PHE A 4 7.14 -11.08 -9.79
CA PHE A 4 6.06 -11.02 -8.80
C PHE A 4 4.82 -10.35 -9.40
N ILE A 5 5.02 -9.23 -10.11
CA ILE A 5 3.94 -8.51 -10.80
C ILE A 5 3.23 -9.44 -11.80
N ASP A 6 4.00 -10.16 -12.62
CA ASP A 6 3.45 -11.08 -13.61
C ASP A 6 2.67 -12.23 -12.96
N ASN A 7 3.17 -12.76 -11.83
CA ASN A 7 2.55 -13.89 -11.13
C ASN A 7 1.29 -13.51 -10.34
N THR A 8 1.22 -12.30 -9.78
CA THR A 8 0.09 -11.87 -8.93
C THR A 8 -0.92 -10.99 -9.66
N GLY A 9 -0.59 -10.49 -10.86
CA GLY A 9 -1.47 -9.65 -11.66
C GLY A 9 -1.58 -8.20 -11.17
N VAL A 10 -0.71 -7.75 -10.26
CA VAL A 10 -0.73 -6.39 -9.67
C VAL A 10 -0.15 -5.30 -10.60
N GLY A 11 -0.08 -5.56 -11.91
CA GLY A 11 0.44 -4.62 -12.90
C GLY A 11 -0.53 -3.51 -13.30
N GLY A 12 -1.76 -3.52 -12.79
CA GLY A 12 -2.79 -2.52 -13.10
C GLY A 12 -2.55 -1.13 -12.47
N PHE A 13 -1.54 -1.00 -11.62
CA PHE A 13 -1.15 0.25 -10.98
C PHE A 13 0.39 0.36 -10.86
N PRO A 14 0.95 1.57 -10.65
CA PRO A 14 2.39 1.76 -10.53
C PRO A 14 2.99 0.92 -9.39
N ASN A 15 4.09 0.21 -9.70
CA ASN A 15 4.85 -0.54 -8.72
C ASN A 15 6.23 0.14 -8.56
N VAL A 16 6.60 0.45 -7.32
CA VAL A 16 7.89 1.11 -6.99
C VAL A 16 8.86 0.10 -6.40
N ASN A 17 10.10 0.10 -6.87
CA ASN A 17 11.18 -0.71 -6.32
C ASN A 17 11.94 0.06 -5.23
N ASP A 18 11.46 -0.01 -3.99
CA ASP A 18 12.07 0.64 -2.81
C ASP A 18 13.25 -0.18 -2.24
N ALA A 19 14.30 -0.37 -3.04
CA ALA A 19 15.43 -1.25 -2.68
C ALA A 19 16.28 -0.72 -1.52
N ASP A 20 16.28 0.59 -1.26
CA ASP A 20 16.99 1.23 -0.14
C ASP A 20 16.11 1.42 1.11
N GLY A 21 14.81 1.08 1.01
CA GLY A 21 13.84 1.17 2.10
C GLY A 21 13.51 2.60 2.52
N SER A 22 13.82 3.60 1.70
CA SER A 22 13.57 5.01 2.04
C SER A 22 12.08 5.29 2.16
N ILE A 23 11.27 4.80 1.22
CA ILE A 23 9.82 5.01 1.22
C ILE A 23 9.19 4.31 2.43
N TRP A 24 9.57 3.05 2.68
CA TRP A 24 9.04 2.32 3.84
C TRP A 24 9.37 2.98 5.17
N ARG A 25 10.59 3.51 5.31
CA ARG A 25 11.01 4.22 6.52
C ARG A 25 10.23 5.51 6.72
N ASP A 26 9.97 6.27 5.66
CA ASP A 26 9.21 7.52 5.74
C ASP A 26 7.75 7.29 6.14
N PHE A 27 7.17 6.15 5.76
CA PHE A 27 5.84 5.71 6.23
C PHE A 27 5.87 4.91 7.55
N GLY A 28 7.03 4.70 8.16
CA GLY A 28 7.16 3.94 9.41
C GLY A 28 6.83 2.45 9.31
N ILE A 29 6.93 1.85 8.12
CA ILE A 29 6.58 0.44 7.87
C ILE A 29 7.75 -0.47 8.25
N GLY A 30 7.55 -1.28 9.30
CA GLY A 30 8.54 -2.25 9.77
C GLY A 30 8.40 -3.66 9.16
N TYR A 31 7.22 -3.99 8.63
CA TYR A 31 6.94 -5.31 8.07
C TYR A 31 5.76 -5.29 7.10
N GLN A 32 5.74 -6.26 6.20
CA GLN A 32 4.65 -6.60 5.28
C GLN A 32 3.72 -7.68 5.84
N PRO A 33 2.47 -7.78 5.34
CA PRO A 33 1.80 -6.81 4.48
C PRO A 33 1.40 -5.55 5.25
N ALA A 34 1.39 -4.41 4.55
CA ALA A 34 0.94 -3.13 5.09
C ALA A 34 0.18 -2.34 4.01
N PHE A 35 -0.81 -1.58 4.43
CA PHE A 35 -1.54 -0.61 3.61
C PHE A 35 -1.48 0.75 4.29
N VAL A 36 -1.19 1.79 3.51
CA VAL A 36 -1.27 3.19 3.93
C VAL A 36 -2.33 3.85 3.06
N PHE A 37 -3.39 4.33 3.68
CA PHE A 37 -4.44 5.12 3.04
C PHE A 37 -4.12 6.60 3.25
N VAL A 38 -4.22 7.40 2.19
CA VAL A 38 -3.88 8.82 2.21
C VAL A 38 -5.05 9.60 1.62
N ASP A 39 -5.60 10.56 2.36
CA ASP A 39 -6.71 11.41 1.89
C ASP A 39 -6.21 12.57 1.01
N ALA A 40 -7.13 13.41 0.51
CA ALA A 40 -6.81 14.53 -0.37
C ALA A 40 -5.99 15.63 0.34
N GLU A 41 -6.11 15.73 1.66
CA GLU A 41 -5.38 16.66 2.53
C GLU A 41 -4.01 16.13 2.95
N GLY A 42 -3.72 14.84 2.69
CA GLY A 42 -2.46 14.17 3.00
C GLY A 42 -2.41 13.52 4.40
N ASN A 43 -3.54 13.40 5.10
CA ASN A 43 -3.62 12.62 6.34
C ASN A 43 -3.51 11.12 6.02
N GLN A 44 -2.97 10.36 6.95
CA GLN A 44 -2.55 8.98 6.71
C GLN A 44 -3.11 8.02 7.75
N THR A 45 -3.61 6.87 7.29
CA THR A 45 -4.00 5.74 8.14
C THR A 45 -3.26 4.49 7.71
N THR A 46 -2.55 3.85 8.64
CA THR A 46 -1.73 2.65 8.35
C THR A 46 -2.34 1.41 9.01
N THR A 47 -2.35 0.30 8.28
CA THR A 47 -2.83 -1.00 8.75
C THR A 47 -2.03 -2.15 8.15
N GLY A 48 -2.16 -3.33 8.76
CA GLY A 48 -1.48 -4.56 8.33
C GLY A 48 -2.24 -5.32 7.24
N ALA A 49 -2.28 -6.64 7.34
CA ALA A 49 -3.04 -7.48 6.41
C ALA A 49 -4.52 -7.11 6.40
N LEU A 50 -5.08 -6.88 5.21
CA LEU A 50 -6.51 -6.62 5.01
C LEU A 50 -7.14 -7.67 4.10
N LYS A 51 -8.44 -7.86 4.27
CA LYS A 51 -9.32 -8.52 3.30
C LYS A 51 -9.90 -7.48 2.35
N GLU A 52 -10.40 -7.92 1.21
CA GLU A 52 -10.92 -7.06 0.14
C GLU A 52 -12.02 -6.09 0.61
N ASP A 53 -12.99 -6.58 1.40
CA ASP A 53 -14.06 -5.77 2.00
C ASP A 53 -13.50 -4.61 2.82
N LYS A 54 -12.43 -4.87 3.58
CA LYS A 54 -11.78 -3.84 4.39
C LYS A 54 -10.96 -2.85 3.59
N ILE A 55 -10.42 -3.25 2.43
CA ILE A 55 -9.76 -2.31 1.53
C ILE A 55 -10.79 -1.31 0.98
N GLN A 56 -11.95 -1.79 0.53
CA GLN A 56 -13.00 -0.92 0.00
C GLN A 56 -13.54 0.03 1.08
N GLU A 57 -13.83 -0.47 2.28
CA GLU A 57 -14.29 0.37 3.40
C GLU A 57 -13.29 1.50 3.71
N ASN A 58 -11.98 1.22 3.75
CA ASN A 58 -10.97 2.25 4.01
C ASN A 58 -10.85 3.27 2.86
N ILE A 59 -11.13 2.86 1.62
CA ILE A 59 -11.17 3.79 0.47
C ILE A 59 -12.39 4.71 0.57
N ASP A 60 -13.55 4.17 0.94
CA ASP A 60 -14.78 4.93 1.08
C ASP A 60 -14.67 5.99 2.20
N GLU A 61 -13.88 5.73 3.23
CA GLU A 61 -13.58 6.69 4.32
C GLU A 61 -12.67 7.86 3.90
N LEU A 62 -12.08 7.84 2.71
CA LEU A 62 -11.23 8.94 2.19
C LEU A 62 -12.03 10.07 1.53
N PHE A 63 -13.34 9.93 1.37
CA PHE A 63 -14.22 10.86 0.65
C PHE A 63 -15.48 11.20 1.47
#